data_AF-T0YE35-F1
#
_entry.id   AF-T0YE35-F1
#
_cell.length_a   1.000
_cell.length_b   1.000
_cell.length_c   1.000
_cell.angle_alpha   90.00
_cell.angle_beta   90.00
_cell.angle_gamma   90.00
#
_symmetry.space_group_name_H-M   'P 1'
#
loop_
_entity.id
_entity.type
_entity.pdbx_description
1 polymer ?
#
loop_
_entity_poly.entity_id
_entity_poly.type
_entity_poly.pdbx_seq_one_letter_code
_entity_poly.pdbx_strand_id
1 'polypeptide(L)'
;MEMKRSRSEAMCCGAGGGRLFMEETKGQRINRVRVGQARETGAARAAVACPFCATMFQEGINSQELQGELGRADIAVLVAQAMGLDFEPVAAAPASA
;
A
#
# COMPACT_ATOMS: atom_id res chain seq x y z
N MET A 1 -2.40 7.24 15.59
CA MET A 1 -1.84 5.89 15.45
C MET A 1 -0.49 6.01 14.74
N GLU A 2 0.48 5.13 15.00
CA GLU A 2 1.78 5.14 14.30
C GLU A 2 2.28 3.69 14.17
N MET A 3 2.94 3.36 13.06
CA MET A 3 3.53 2.03 12.90
C MET A 3 4.76 1.89 13.80
N LYS A 4 5.01 0.68 14.34
CA LYS A 4 6.17 0.40 15.19
C LYS A 4 7.50 0.80 14.54
N ARG A 5 7.61 0.60 13.22
CA ARG A 5 8.77 0.99 12.40
C ARG A 5 8.45 2.26 11.61
N SER A 6 8.83 3.39 12.20
CA SER A 6 8.55 4.75 11.71
C SER A 6 9.79 5.64 11.78
N ARG A 7 9.71 6.84 11.18
CA ARG A 7 10.80 7.83 11.13
C ARG A 7 12.09 7.22 10.54
N SER A 8 13.20 7.25 11.28
CA SER A 8 14.49 6.67 10.84
C SER A 8 14.44 5.15 10.64
N GLU A 9 13.48 4.46 11.28
CA GLU A 9 13.30 3.01 11.19
C GLU A 9 12.22 2.61 10.16
N ALA A 10 11.72 3.58 9.38
CA ALA A 10 10.67 3.35 8.40
C ALA A 10 11.09 2.30 7.37
N MET A 11 10.13 1.46 6.99
CA MET A 11 10.35 0.32 6.11
C MET A 11 9.74 0.57 4.72
N CYS A 12 10.48 0.22 3.68
CA CYS A 12 10.05 0.27 2.28
C CYS A 12 8.90 -0.73 2.00
N CYS A 13 8.09 -0.49 0.96
CA CYS A 13 7.08 -1.44 0.48
C CYS A 13 7.67 -2.65 -0.24
N GLY A 14 8.95 -2.59 -0.65
CA GLY A 14 9.67 -3.68 -1.31
C GLY A 14 9.84 -3.55 -2.82
N ALA A 15 9.11 -2.66 -3.50
CA ALA A 15 9.15 -2.57 -4.97
C ALA A 15 10.37 -1.87 -5.59
N GLY A 16 11.09 -1.04 -4.81
CA GLY A 16 12.19 -0.22 -5.33
C GLY A 16 13.37 -1.04 -5.89
N GLY A 17 14.16 -0.44 -6.78
CA GLY A 17 15.35 -1.11 -7.35
C GLY A 17 15.02 -2.28 -8.29
N GLY A 18 13.86 -2.25 -8.95
CA GLY A 18 13.42 -3.31 -9.88
C GLY A 18 12.79 -4.54 -9.21
N ARG A 19 12.73 -4.56 -7.88
CA ARG A 19 12.23 -5.69 -7.09
C ARG A 19 10.77 -6.03 -7.36
N LEU A 20 9.94 -5.07 -7.77
CA LEU A 20 8.55 -5.33 -8.17
C LEU A 20 8.43 -6.44 -9.23
N PHE A 21 9.39 -6.53 -10.14
CA PHE A 21 9.39 -7.47 -11.26
C PHE A 21 10.20 -8.74 -10.97
N MET A 22 10.76 -8.85 -9.77
CA MET A 22 11.55 -10.00 -9.37
C MET A 22 10.78 -10.82 -8.35
N GLU A 23 11.01 -12.13 -8.35
CA GLU A 23 10.48 -12.98 -7.30
C GLU A 23 11.39 -12.95 -6.07
N GLU A 24 10.82 -12.65 -4.91
CA GLU A 24 11.50 -12.86 -3.64
C GLU A 24 11.55 -14.35 -3.31
N THR A 25 12.74 -14.93 -3.38
CA THR A 25 12.99 -16.35 -3.07
C THR A 25 13.42 -16.60 -1.62
N LYS A 26 13.53 -15.53 -0.81
CA LYS A 26 14.05 -15.61 0.56
C LYS A 26 13.13 -14.89 1.55
N GLY A 27 12.76 -15.60 2.61
CA GLY A 27 11.98 -15.06 3.72
C GLY A 27 10.57 -14.68 3.31
N GLN A 28 9.99 -13.70 4.03
CA GLN A 28 8.67 -13.17 3.73
C GLN A 28 8.77 -11.98 2.77
N ARG A 29 7.84 -11.88 1.81
CA ARG A 29 7.73 -10.68 0.97
C ARG A 29 7.57 -9.42 1.82
N ILE A 30 8.33 -8.39 1.46
CA ILE A 30 8.44 -7.15 2.25
C ILE A 30 7.09 -6.45 2.38
N ASN A 31 6.26 -6.47 1.34
CA ASN A 31 4.94 -5.85 1.38
C ASN A 31 4.01 -6.50 2.41
N ARG A 32 4.06 -7.84 2.60
CA ARG A 32 3.28 -8.53 3.63
C ARG A 32 3.70 -8.11 5.03
N VAL A 33 5.00 -7.98 5.27
CA VAL A 33 5.52 -7.45 6.55
C VAL A 33 5.03 -6.02 6.78
N ARG A 34 5.08 -5.18 5.73
CA ARG A 34 4.69 -3.77 5.83
C ARG A 34 3.18 -3.58 6.01
N VAL A 35 2.36 -4.39 5.33
CA VAL A 35 0.90 -4.40 5.49
C VAL A 35 0.51 -4.92 6.87
N GLY A 36 1.19 -5.94 7.39
CA GLY A 36 1.02 -6.39 8.78
C GLY A 36 1.26 -5.25 9.79
N GLN A 37 2.35 -4.50 9.63
CA GLN A 37 2.62 -3.32 10.47
C GLN A 37 1.50 -2.28 10.40
N ALA A 38 0.94 -2.04 9.21
CA ALA A 38 -0.18 -1.11 9.05
C ALA A 38 -1.45 -1.64 9.73
N ARG A 39 -1.76 -2.93 9.58
CA ARG A 39 -2.91 -3.59 10.24
C ARG A 39 -2.83 -3.48 11.76
N GLU A 40 -1.65 -3.72 12.34
CA GLU A 40 -1.43 -3.66 13.80
C GLU A 40 -1.76 -2.29 14.41
N THR A 41 -1.76 -1.22 13.61
CA THR A 41 -2.13 0.11 14.09
C THR A 41 -3.64 0.33 14.25
N GLY A 42 -4.48 -0.57 13.72
CA GLY A 42 -5.94 -0.42 13.68
C GLY A 42 -6.44 0.59 12.62
N ALA A 43 -5.61 0.94 11.64
CA ALA A 43 -5.98 1.84 10.56
C ALA A 43 -7.05 1.25 9.65
N ALA A 44 -8.06 2.06 9.28
CA ALA A 44 -8.95 1.70 8.18
C ALA A 44 -8.28 1.87 6.80
N ARG A 45 -7.30 2.78 6.67
CA ARG A 45 -6.64 3.09 5.40
C ARG A 45 -5.15 3.36 5.57
N ALA A 46 -4.33 2.81 4.67
CA ALA A 46 -2.93 3.18 4.48
C ALA A 46 -2.80 4.12 3.27
N ALA A 47 -2.49 5.39 3.54
CA ALA A 47 -2.23 6.38 2.50
C ALA A 47 -0.79 6.27 1.97
N VAL A 48 -0.63 6.27 0.65
CA VAL A 48 0.67 6.21 -0.02
C VAL A 48 0.80 7.32 -1.06
N ALA A 49 2.04 7.70 -1.38
CA ALA A 49 2.35 8.76 -2.34
C ALA A 49 3.09 8.25 -3.60
N CYS A 50 3.21 6.94 -3.75
CA CYS A 50 3.97 6.31 -4.83
C CYS A 50 3.15 5.19 -5.48
N PRO A 51 3.04 5.13 -6.82
CA PRO A 51 2.26 4.12 -7.51
C PRO A 51 2.77 2.70 -7.24
N PHE A 52 4.08 2.51 -7.04
CA PHE A 52 4.61 1.20 -6.66
C PHE A 52 4.25 0.81 -5.23
N CYS A 53 4.29 1.75 -4.29
CA CYS A 53 3.75 1.50 -2.95
C CYS A 53 2.28 1.12 -3.04
N ALA A 54 1.52 1.73 -3.94
CA ALA A 54 0.14 1.39 -4.12
C ALA A 54 -0.09 -0.05 -4.57
N THR A 55 0.60 -0.49 -5.62
CA THR A 55 0.55 -1.88 -6.07
C THR A 55 0.96 -2.84 -4.97
N MET A 56 2.08 -2.58 -4.27
CA MET A 56 2.59 -3.46 -3.23
C MET A 56 1.67 -3.55 -2.01
N PHE A 57 1.07 -2.44 -1.58
CA PHE A 57 0.10 -2.47 -0.48
C PHE A 57 -1.17 -3.21 -0.89
N GLN A 58 -1.67 -3.01 -2.10
CA GLN A 58 -2.84 -3.73 -2.59
C GLN A 58 -2.59 -5.24 -2.67
N GLU A 59 -1.45 -5.66 -3.23
CA GLU A 59 -1.04 -7.07 -3.26
C GLU A 59 -0.91 -7.63 -1.84
N GLY A 60 -0.25 -6.90 -0.93
CA GLY A 60 -0.07 -7.32 0.45
C GLY A 60 -1.40 -7.51 1.19
N ILE A 61 -2.31 -6.54 1.08
CA ILE A 61 -3.67 -6.59 1.63
C ILE A 61 -4.42 -7.81 1.10
N ASN A 62 -4.42 -8.02 -0.22
CA ASN A 62 -5.10 -9.14 -0.85
C ASN A 62 -4.49 -10.49 -0.42
N SER A 63 -3.17 -10.59 -0.35
CA SER A 63 -2.46 -11.83 0.01
C SER A 63 -2.64 -12.24 1.47
N GLN A 64 -3.13 -11.33 2.32
CA GLN A 64 -3.37 -11.55 3.74
C GLN A 64 -4.87 -11.47 4.08
N GLU A 65 -5.74 -11.38 3.07
CA GLU A 65 -7.20 -11.34 3.20
C GLU A 65 -7.73 -10.18 4.08
N LEU A 66 -7.10 -9.00 3.95
CA LEU A 66 -7.38 -7.82 4.79
C LEU A 66 -8.33 -6.79 4.14
N GLN A 67 -8.96 -7.10 3.00
CA GLN A 67 -9.74 -6.13 2.21
C GLN A 67 -10.91 -5.49 3.01
N GLY A 68 -11.43 -6.16 4.04
CA GLY A 68 -12.48 -5.64 4.92
C GLY A 68 -11.96 -4.86 6.14
N GLU A 69 -10.66 -4.91 6.41
CA GLU A 69 -10.04 -4.29 7.60
C GLU A 69 -9.15 -3.09 7.24
N LEU A 70 -8.40 -3.19 6.14
CA LEU A 70 -7.42 -2.20 5.73
C LEU A 70 -7.53 -1.92 4.23
N GLY A 71 -7.85 -0.68 3.89
CA GLY A 71 -7.82 -0.18 2.52
C GLY A 71 -6.51 0.53 2.17
N ARG A 72 -6.24 0.67 0.88
CA ARG A 72 -5.19 1.57 0.37
C ARG A 72 -5.83 2.90 -0.07
N ALA A 73 -5.14 4.01 0.18
CA ALA A 73 -5.49 5.31 -0.39
C ALA A 73 -4.26 5.98 -1.03
N ASP A 74 -4.51 6.87 -1.99
CA ASP A 74 -3.49 7.77 -2.52
C ASP A 74 -3.60 9.13 -1.81
N ILE A 75 -2.47 9.65 -1.32
CA ILE A 75 -2.48 10.91 -0.54
C ILE A 75 -2.96 12.11 -1.37
N ALA A 76 -2.65 12.18 -2.67
CA ALA A 76 -3.09 13.27 -3.52
C ALA A 76 -4.63 13.25 -3.69
N VAL A 77 -5.21 12.06 -3.84
CA VAL A 77 -6.67 11.88 -3.93
C VAL A 77 -7.34 12.29 -2.63
N LEU A 78 -6.79 11.88 -1.48
CA LEU A 78 -7.33 12.28 -0.17
C LEU A 78 -7.29 13.79 0.03
N VAL A 79 -6.21 14.45 -0.38
CA VAL A 79 -6.08 15.92 -0.32
C VAL A 79 -7.09 16.59 -1.25
N ALA A 80 -7.25 16.11 -2.48
CA ALA A 80 -8.23 16.64 -3.43
C ALA A 80 -9.67 16.52 -2.88
N GLN A 81 -10.03 15.37 -2.33
CA GLN A 81 -11.34 15.14 -1.69
C GLN A 81 -11.55 16.09 -0.49
N ALA A 82 -10.52 16.32 0.32
CA ALA A 82 -10.59 17.27 1.43
C ALA A 82 -10.76 18.73 0.96
N MET A 83 -10.34 19.04 -0.27
CA MET A 83 -10.56 20.34 -0.93
C MET A 83 -11.91 20.43 -1.65
N GLY A 84 -12.76 19.40 -1.57
CA GLY A 84 -14.06 19.35 -2.26
C GLY A 84 -13.96 19.09 -3.77
N LEU A 85 -12.85 18.50 -4.23
CA LEU A 85 -12.68 18.07 -5.61
C LEU A 85 -13.09 16.60 -5.77
N ASP A 86 -13.96 16.32 -6.73
CA ASP A 86 -14.36 14.97 -7.09
C ASP A 86 -13.29 14.32 -7.98
N PHE A 87 -12.32 13.65 -7.33
CA PHE A 87 -11.33 12.84 -8.01
C PHE A 87 -11.70 11.36 -7.85
N GLU A 88 -12.45 10.82 -8.81
CA GLU A 88 -12.68 9.38 -8.87
C GLU A 88 -11.40 8.66 -9.32
N PRO A 89 -11.00 7.56 -8.65
CA PRO A 89 -9.85 6.79 -9.10
C PRO A 89 -10.13 6.27 -10.51
N VAL A 90 -9.23 6.57 -11.46
CA VAL A 90 -9.27 5.97 -12.80
C VAL A 90 -9.34 4.46 -12.60
N ALA A 91 -10.47 3.85 -13.01
CA ALA A 91 -10.68 2.42 -12.90
C ALA A 91 -9.43 1.71 -13.42
N ALA A 92 -8.94 0.71 -12.67
CA ALA A 92 -7.78 -0.06 -13.07
C ALA A 92 -7.95 -0.47 -14.53
N ALA A 93 -6.98 -0.09 -15.39
CA ALA A 93 -7.01 -0.48 -16.79
C ALA A 93 -7.25 -2.00 -16.86
N PRO A 94 -8.15 -2.49 -17.74
CA PRO A 94 -8.43 -3.91 -17.82
C PRO A 94 -7.11 -4.65 -18.03
N ALA A 95 -6.89 -5.70 -17.23
CA ALA A 95 -5.78 -6.61 -17.46
C ALA A 95 -5.87 -7.08 -18.91
N SER A 96 -4.91 -6.67 -19.73
CA SER A 96 -4.82 -7.09 -21.13
C SER A 96 -4.73 -8.61 -21.18
N ALA A 97 -5.52 -9.19 -22.09
CA ALA A 97 -5.74 -10.61 -22.33
C ALA A 97 -4.46 -11.46 -22.45
#